data_AF-X1EVZ1-F1
#
_entry.id   AF-X1EVZ1-F1
#
_cell.length_a   1.000
_cell.length_b   1.000
_cell.length_c   1.000
_cell.angle_alpha   90.00
_cell.angle_beta   90.00
_cell.angle_gamma   90.00
#
_symmetry.space_group_name_H-M   'P 1'
#
loop_
_entity.id
_entity.type
_entity.pdbx_description
1 polymer ?
#
loop_
_entity_poly.entity_id
_entity_poly.type
_entity_poly.pdbx_seq_one_letter_code
_entity_poly.pdbx_strand_id
1 'polypeptide(L)' 'MIKNLAFGWTIYISYFTIDPKTGKRRSKLKTTRKQLSSKVACENFLRSYDIMEREIFGYTILDGFMGLDNYIPS' A
#
# COMPACT_ATOMS: atom_id res chain seq x y z
N MET A 1 -0.11 -23.59 -10.10
CA MET A 1 0.29 -22.97 -11.38
C MET A 1 -0.66 -21.82 -11.63
N ILE A 2 -0.20 -20.57 -11.56
CA ILE A 2 -1.03 -19.38 -11.81
C ILE A 2 -1.40 -19.42 -13.30
N LYS A 3 -2.67 -19.66 -13.62
CA LYS A 3 -3.11 -19.90 -15.00
C LYS A 3 -3.22 -18.62 -15.83
N ASN A 4 -3.51 -17.49 -15.18
CA ASN A 4 -3.63 -16.21 -15.86
C ASN A 4 -2.86 -15.14 -15.07
N LEU A 5 -1.87 -14.52 -15.72
CA LEU A 5 -1.12 -13.38 -15.18
C LEU A 5 -1.67 -12.11 -15.82
N ALA A 6 -2.00 -11.11 -15.01
CA ALA A 6 -2.29 -9.77 -15.49
C ALA A 6 -1.19 -8.81 -15.04
N PHE A 7 -0.81 -7.89 -15.92
CA PHE A 7 0.02 -6.76 -15.53
C PHE A 7 -0.78 -5.87 -14.59
N GLY A 8 -0.21 -5.51 -13.44
CA GLY A 8 -0.82 -4.52 -12.56
C GLY A 8 0.17 -3.92 -11.60
N TRP A 9 -0.36 -3.04 -10.76
CA TRP A 9 0.44 -2.18 -9.91
C TRP A 9 0.21 -2.56 -8.46
N THR A 10 1.28 -2.76 -7.71
CA THR A 10 1.22 -3.04 -6.28
C THR A 10 1.80 -1.86 -5.52
N ILE A 11 1.09 -1.42 -4.49
CA ILE A 11 1.61 -0.48 -3.52
C ILE A 11 1.81 -1.15 -2.17
N TYR A 12 2.98 -0.89 -1.58
CA TYR A 12 3.31 -1.21 -0.21
C TYR A 12 3.30 0.07 0.60
N ILE A 13 2.51 0.12 1.67
CA ILE A 13 2.42 1.25 2.57
C ILE A 13 2.95 0.81 3.93
N SER A 14 4.04 1.43 4.37
CA SER A 14 4.66 1.14 5.66
C SER A 14 4.44 2.30 6.63
N TYR A 15 3.97 2.00 7.83
CA TYR A 15 3.68 3.01 8.84
C TYR A 15 3.94 2.53 10.27
N PHE A 16 4.15 3.49 11.17
CA PHE A 16 4.17 3.27 12.62
C PHE A 16 3.70 4.51 13.37
N THR A 17 3.18 4.32 14.59
CA THR A 17 2.67 5.41 15.42
C THR A 17 3.78 6.05 16.25
N ILE A 18 3.68 7.37 16.43
CA ILE A 18 4.54 8.17 17.30
C ILE A 18 3.73 8.70 18.49
N ASP A 19 4.37 8.72 19.66
CA ASP A 19 3.86 9.45 20.82
C ASP A 19 3.98 10.97 20.59
N PRO A 20 2.87 11.73 20.61
CA PRO A 20 2.92 13.16 20.35
C PRO A 20 3.64 13.97 21.44
N LYS A 21 3.77 13.42 22.66
CA LYS A 21 4.45 14.10 23.77
C LYS A 21 5.94 13.82 23.76
N THR A 22 6.35 12.59 23.42
CA THR A 22 7.76 12.18 23.54
C THR A 22 8.48 12.07 22.20
N GLY A 23 7.78 12.14 21.07
CA GLY A 23 8.34 11.91 19.73
C GLY A 23 8.85 10.49 19.51
N LYS A 24 8.59 9.56 20.45
CA LYS A 24 9.08 8.18 20.39
C LYS A 24 8.08 7.30 19.67
N ARG A 25 8.58 6.31 18.94
CA ARG A 25 7.78 5.27 18.30
C ARG A 25 7.03 4.43 19.34
N ARG A 26 5.72 4.27 19.16
CA ARG A 26 4.84 3.46 20.03
C ARG A 26 4.52 2.09 19.44
N SER A 27 4.47 1.96 18.11
CA SER A 27 4.13 0.69 17.46
C SER A 27 5.30 0.09 16.69
N LYS A 28 5.23 -1.23 16.48
CA LYS A 28 6.03 -1.90 15.44
C LYS A 28 5.64 -1.37 14.05
N LEU A 29 6.52 -1.62 13.07
CA LEU A 29 6.34 -1.20 11.69
C LEU A 29 5.27 -2.12 11.14
N LYS A 30 4.24 -1.54 10.54
CA LYS A 30 3.21 -2.26 9.83
C LYS A 30 3.38 -1.96 8.36
N THR A 31 3.19 -2.97 7.52
CA THR A 31 3.20 -2.81 6.07
C THR A 31 1.90 -3.39 5.52
N THR A 32 1.11 -2.56 4.84
CA THR A 32 -0.06 -3.00 4.09
C THR A 32 0.29 -3.08 2.61
N ARG A 33 -0.37 -3.99 1.90
CA ARG A 33 -0.16 -4.25 0.48
C ARG A 33 -1.50 -4.10 -0.24
N LYS A 34 -1.53 -3.34 -1.33
CA LYS A 34 -2.71 -3.19 -2.18
C LYS A 34 -2.32 -3.38 -3.65
N GLN A 35 -3.10 -4.18 -4.36
CA GLN A 35 -2.96 -4.36 -5.81
C GLN A 35 -4.05 -3.56 -6.51
N LEU A 36 -3.69 -2.90 -7.61
CA LEU A 36 -4.53 -1.97 -8.36
C LEU A 36 -4.27 -2.15 -9.86
N SER A 37 -5.25 -1.77 -10.67
CA SER A 37 -5.24 -1.98 -12.13
C SER A 37 -4.30 -1.05 -12.89
N SER A 38 -3.88 0.08 -12.30
CA SER A 38 -3.01 1.06 -12.96
C SER A 38 -2.18 1.87 -11.95
N LYS A 39 -1.10 2.50 -12.43
CA LYS A 39 -0.31 3.46 -11.65
C LYS A 39 -1.17 4.61 -11.12
N VAL A 40 -2.06 5.14 -11.97
CA VAL A 40 -2.99 6.22 -11.61
C VAL A 40 -3.90 5.80 -10.47
N ALA A 41 -4.39 4.55 -10.47
CA ALA A 41 -5.16 4.02 -9.36
C ALA A 41 -4.34 3.95 -8.06
N CYS A 42 -3.05 3.59 -8.11
CA CYS A 42 -2.15 3.65 -6.94
C CYS A 42 -2.00 5.07 -6.40
N GLU A 43 -1.79 6.05 -7.28
CA GLU A 43 -1.64 7.45 -6.89
C GLU A 43 -2.94 8.01 -6.29
N ASN A 44 -4.10 7.66 -6.86
CA ASN A 44 -5.40 8.05 -6.31
C ASN A 44 -5.67 7.39 -4.96
N PHE A 45 -5.31 6.11 -4.82
CA PHE A 45 -5.40 5.41 -3.54
C PHE A 45 -4.53 6.10 -2.49
N LEU A 46 -3.29 6.48 -2.80
CA LEU A 46 -2.43 7.22 -1.86
C LEU A 46 -3.03 8.54 -1.41
N ARG A 47 -3.68 9.28 -2.33
CA ARG A 47 -4.33 10.56 -2.02
C ARG A 47 -5.56 10.40 -1.11
N SER A 48 -6.27 9.28 -1.25
CA SER A 48 -7.45 8.99 -0.43
C SER A 48 -7.14 8.14 0.81
N TYR A 49 -5.92 7.59 0.92
CA TYR A 49 -5.50 6.78 2.04
C TYR A 49 -5.24 7.69 3.24
N ASP A 50 -6.26 7.81 4.08
CA ASP A 50 -6.17 8.60 5.29
C ASP A 50 -5.21 7.93 6.28
N ILE A 51 -4.15 8.65 6.62
CA ILE A 51 -3.17 8.24 7.62
C ILE A 51 -3.38 9.17 8.79
N MET A 52 -3.68 8.60 9.95
CA MET A 52 -3.82 9.41 11.17
C MET A 52 -2.56 10.25 11.37
N GLU A 53 -2.73 11.54 11.68
CA GLU A 53 -1.66 12.57 11.81
C GLU A 53 -0.48 12.18 12.73
N ARG A 54 -0.58 11.09 13.49
CA ARG A 54 0.44 10.57 14.41
C ARG A 54 1.20 9.35 13.87
N GLU A 55 1.14 9.10 12.57
CA GLU A 55 1.86 8.01 11.93
C GLU A 55 2.95 8.54 10.98
N ILE A 56 4.15 7.97 11.06
CA ILE A 56 5.17 8.18 10.02
C ILE A 56 4.90 7.21 8.89
N PHE A 57 4.91 7.72 7.66
CA PHE A 57 4.50 7.03 6.45
C PHE A 57 5.61 6.96 5.41
N GLY A 58 5.78 5.79 4.81
CA GLY A 58 6.56 5.59 3.59
C GLY A 58 5.85 4.60 2.65
N TYR A 59 6.00 4.79 1.34
CA TYR A 59 5.37 3.90 0.36
C TYR A 59 6.30 3.53 -0.79
N THR A 60 5.98 2.42 -1.45
CA THR A 60 6.64 1.98 -2.67
C THR A 60 5.61 1.42 -3.64
N ILE A 61 5.63 1.92 -4.87
CA ILE A 61 4.81 1.42 -5.98
C ILE A 61 5.71 0.57 -6.88
N LEU A 62 5.29 -0.67 -7.14
CA LEU A 62 5.95 -1.61 -8.03
C LEU A 62 5.00 -2.03 -9.14
N ASP A 63 5.49 -2.12 -10.36
CA ASP A 63 4.82 -2.75 -11.49
C ASP A 63 5.21 -4.22 -11.61
N GLY A 64 4.28 -5.07 -12.05
CA GLY A 64 4.58 -6.47 -12.25
C GLY A 64 3.39 -7.33 -12.67
N PHE A 65 3.67 -8.58 -13.01
CA PHE A 65 2.66 -9.58 -13.31
C PHE A 65 2.09 -10.18 -12.02
N MET A 66 0.77 -10.28 -11.94
CA MET A 66 0.05 -10.77 -10.76
C MET A 66 -0.91 -11.88 -11.18
N GLY A 67 -1.04 -12.91 -10.33
CA GLY A 67 -1.99 -13.99 -10.56
C GLY A 67 -3.43 -13.48 -10.44
N LEU A 68 -4.21 -13.72 -11.50
CA LEU A 68 -5.59 -13.24 -11.65
C LEU A 68 -6.58 -13.87 -10.66
N ASP A 69 -6.17 -14.87 -9.88
CA ASP A 69 -6.99 -15.52 -8.86
C ASP A 69 -7.42 -14.55 -7.72
N ASN A 70 -6.80 -13.36 -7.62
CA ASN A 70 -7.15 -12.28 -6.69
C ASN A 70 -7.51 -10.96 -7.39
N TYR A 71 -7.64 -10.96 -8.72
CA TYR A 71 -7.94 -9.74 -9.47
C TYR A 71 -9.46 -9.51 -9.52
N ILE A 72 -9.92 -8.49 -8.82
CA ILE A 72 -11.29 -7.99 -8.94
C ILE A 72 -11.23 -6.83 -9.94
N PRO A 73 -11.71 -7.01 -11.19
CA PRO A 73 -11.84 -5.90 -12.13
C PRO A 73 -12.83 -4.88 -11.58
N SER A 74 -12.47 -3.59 -11.70
CA SER A 74 -13.38 -2.45 -11.53
C SER A 74 -14.39 -2.37 -12.66
#